data_AF-O30118-F1
#
_entry.id   AF-O30118-F1
#
_cell.length_a   1.000
_cell.length_b   1.000
_cell.length_c   1.000
_cell.angle_alpha   90.00
_cell.angle_beta   90.00
_cell.angle_gamma   90.00
#
_symmetry.space_group_name_H-M   'P 1'
#
loop_
_entity.id
_entity.type
_entity.pdbx_description
1 polymer ?
#
loop_
_entity_poly.entity_id
_entity_poly.type
_entity_poly.pdbx_seq_one_letter_code
_entity_poly.pdbx_strand_id
1 'polypeptide(L)'
;MKKIELYTYDDAVKDMEEGATEAEVTARKWESILYALREIEEVALQLTPLCEKYIDFDCEGCPLTNFDLPCSEAISTYSLFCGDLKKLRMVAENMLSMILAAGRYEERRNSFFV
;
A
#
# COMPACT_ATOMS: atom_id res chain seq x y z
N MET A 1 -5.99 -7.81 -15.93
CA MET A 1 -5.04 -8.10 -14.82
C MET A 1 -4.21 -6.86 -14.59
N LYS A 2 -4.20 -6.33 -13.35
CA LYS A 2 -3.34 -5.21 -12.97
C LYS A 2 -1.89 -5.69 -12.84
N LYS A 3 -0.93 -4.83 -13.17
CA LYS A 3 0.50 -5.06 -12.92
C LYS A 3 1.00 -3.95 -12.01
N ILE A 4 1.80 -4.32 -11.02
CA ILE A 4 2.41 -3.40 -10.07
C ILE A 4 3.92 -3.53 -10.24
N GLU A 5 4.58 -2.41 -10.46
CA GLU A 5 6.05 -2.33 -10.51
C GLU A 5 6.52 -1.71 -9.20
N LEU A 6 7.56 -2.30 -8.61
CA LEU A 6 8.14 -1.84 -7.36
C LEU A 6 9.54 -1.30 -7.64
N TYR A 7 9.83 -0.16 -7.04
CA TYR A 7 11.14 0.45 -7.13
C TYR A 7 12.11 -0.28 -6.20
N THR A 8 13.22 -0.72 -6.78
CA THR A 8 14.20 -1.58 -6.13
C THR A 8 15.47 -0.84 -5.75
N TYR A 9 16.39 -1.54 -5.10
CA TYR A 9 17.71 -0.98 -4.83
C TYR A 9 18.51 -0.75 -6.12
N ASP A 10 18.37 -1.62 -7.11
CA ASP A 10 19.08 -1.47 -8.39
C ASP A 10 18.60 -0.23 -9.14
N ASP A 11 17.30 0.08 -9.08
CA ASP A 11 16.74 1.32 -9.60
C ASP A 11 17.29 2.54 -8.83
N ALA A 12 17.43 2.43 -7.51
CA ALA A 12 18.03 3.47 -6.67
C ALA A 12 19.48 3.76 -7.05
N VAL A 13 20.30 2.72 -7.23
CA VAL A 13 21.70 2.89 -7.64
C VAL A 13 21.79 3.60 -8.98
N LYS A 14 20.99 3.16 -9.96
CA LYS A 14 20.95 3.78 -11.29
C LYS A 14 20.54 5.26 -11.22
N ASP A 15 19.47 5.57 -10.48
CA ASP A 15 19.00 6.94 -10.34
C ASP A 15 20.01 7.84 -9.63
N MET A 16 20.73 7.31 -8.63
CA MET A 16 21.82 8.04 -7.96
C MET A 16 23.00 8.31 -8.89
N GLU A 17 23.35 7.35 -9.76
CA GLU A 17 24.35 7.56 -10.83
C GLU A 17 23.90 8.65 -11.83
N GLU A 18 22.59 8.77 -12.06
CA GLU A 18 21.96 9.81 -12.87
C GLU A 18 21.78 11.16 -12.12
N GLY A 19 22.21 11.25 -10.85
CA GLY A 19 22.26 12.48 -10.06
C GLY A 19 21.11 12.68 -9.09
N ALA A 20 20.25 11.68 -8.88
CA ALA A 20 19.23 11.73 -7.83
C ALA A 20 19.88 11.68 -6.43
N THR A 21 19.29 12.40 -5.49
CA THR A 21 19.71 12.42 -4.09
C THR A 21 19.24 11.17 -3.32
N GLU A 22 19.89 10.86 -2.21
CA GLU A 22 19.48 9.75 -1.32
C GLU A 22 18.03 9.89 -0.84
N ALA A 23 17.60 11.12 -0.54
CA ALA A 23 16.23 11.41 -0.13
C ALA A 23 15.22 11.15 -1.27
N GLU A 24 15.55 11.53 -2.50
CA GLU A 24 14.69 11.30 -3.67
C GLU A 24 14.52 9.81 -3.98
N VAL A 25 15.59 9.04 -4.06
CA VAL A 25 15.49 7.59 -4.37
C VAL A 25 14.79 6.83 -3.24
N THR A 26 14.99 7.26 -1.99
CA THR A 26 14.27 6.70 -0.84
C THR A 26 12.78 7.04 -0.89
N ALA A 27 12.42 8.26 -1.29
CA ALA A 27 11.02 8.66 -1.49
C ALA A 27 10.37 7.83 -2.62
N ARG A 28 11.02 7.69 -3.78
CA ARG A 28 10.53 6.87 -4.91
C ARG A 28 10.25 5.42 -4.50
N LYS A 29 11.13 4.84 -3.67
CA LYS A 29 10.89 3.52 -3.08
C LYS A 29 9.57 3.46 -2.31
N TRP A 30 9.36 4.38 -1.38
CA TRP A 30 8.15 4.39 -0.56
C TRP A 30 6.89 4.79 -1.32
N GLU A 31 7.01 5.64 -2.33
CA GLU A 31 5.93 5.95 -3.27
C GLU A 31 5.48 4.69 -4.03
N SER A 32 6.42 3.88 -4.52
CA SER A 32 6.09 2.62 -5.21
C SER A 32 5.42 1.59 -4.30
N ILE A 33 5.86 1.49 -3.03
CA ILE A 33 5.23 0.64 -2.02
C ILE A 33 3.81 1.14 -1.71
N LEU A 34 3.65 2.44 -1.51
CA LEU A 34 2.35 3.04 -1.23
C LEU A 34 1.37 2.85 -2.39
N TYR A 35 1.85 3.02 -3.62
CA TYR A 35 1.09 2.70 -4.82
C TYR A 35 0.65 1.23 -4.83
N ALA A 36 1.58 0.29 -4.60
CA ALA A 36 1.26 -1.12 -4.53
C ALA A 36 0.18 -1.46 -3.49
N LEU A 37 0.27 -0.87 -2.29
CA LEU A 37 -0.73 -1.07 -1.23
C LEU A 37 -2.11 -0.56 -1.63
N ARG A 38 -2.19 0.59 -2.32
CA ARG A 38 -3.45 1.15 -2.83
C ARG A 38 -4.07 0.25 -3.89
N GLU A 39 -3.26 -0.26 -4.81
CA GLU A 39 -3.72 -1.17 -5.86
C GLU A 39 -4.21 -2.50 -5.28
N ILE A 40 -3.53 -3.03 -4.25
CA ILE A 40 -3.97 -4.24 -3.54
C ILE A 40 -5.28 -3.97 -2.77
N GLU A 41 -5.41 -2.81 -2.11
CA GLU A 41 -6.64 -2.41 -1.39
C GLU A 41 -7.82 -2.31 -2.35
N GLU A 42 -7.63 -1.68 -3.51
CA GLU A 42 -8.67 -1.57 -4.53
C GLU A 42 -9.12 -2.94 -5.03
N VAL A 43 -8.19 -3.86 -5.34
CA VAL A 43 -8.52 -5.19 -5.83
C VAL A 43 -9.17 -6.05 -4.75
N ALA A 44 -8.71 -5.95 -3.50
CA ALA A 44 -9.27 -6.72 -2.39
C ALA A 44 -10.73 -6.38 -2.09
N LEU A 45 -11.15 -5.13 -2.34
CA LEU A 45 -12.51 -4.66 -2.13
C LEU A 45 -13.46 -5.02 -3.29
N GLN A 46 -12.96 -5.57 -4.40
CA GLN A 46 -13.79 -5.96 -5.53
C GLN A 46 -14.60 -7.22 -5.22
N LEU A 47 -15.81 -7.28 -5.77
CA LEU A 47 -16.61 -8.50 -5.76
C LEU A 47 -15.89 -9.61 -6.52
N THR A 48 -15.98 -10.82 -5.98
CA THR A 48 -15.50 -12.03 -6.65
C THR A 48 -16.67 -12.76 -7.30
N PRO A 49 -16.42 -13.61 -8.33
CA PRO A 49 -17.47 -14.48 -8.88
C PRO A 49 -18.10 -15.43 -7.85
N LEU A 50 -17.43 -15.66 -6.71
CA LEU A 50 -18.05 -16.38 -5.59
C LEU A 50 -19.10 -15.49 -4.91
N CYS A 51 -18.78 -14.23 -4.62
CA CYS A 51 -19.71 -13.27 -4.03
C CYS A 51 -20.95 -13.05 -4.90
N GLU A 52 -20.78 -12.94 -6.22
CA GLU A 52 -21.89 -12.73 -7.18
C GLU A 52 -22.99 -13.78 -7.05
N LYS A 53 -22.67 -15.02 -6.66
CA LYS A 53 -23.67 -16.09 -6.50
C LYS A 53 -24.56 -15.94 -5.28
N TYR A 54 -24.10 -15.20 -4.26
CA TYR A 54 -24.74 -15.16 -2.94
C TYR A 54 -25.15 -13.75 -2.50
N ILE A 55 -24.61 -12.69 -3.13
CA ILE A 55 -24.88 -11.30 -2.71
C ILE A 55 -26.37 -10.93 -2.81
N ASP A 56 -27.07 -11.42 -3.82
CA ASP A 56 -28.52 -11.20 -3.99
C ASP A 56 -29.37 -11.95 -2.95
N PHE A 57 -28.76 -12.88 -2.21
CA PHE A 57 -29.38 -13.65 -1.14
C PHE A 57 -28.82 -13.25 0.24
N ASP A 58 -28.33 -12.02 0.39
CA ASP A 58 -27.72 -11.51 1.63
C ASP A 58 -26.57 -12.42 2.15
N CYS A 59 -25.82 -13.00 1.23
CA CYS A 59 -24.77 -13.99 1.48
C CYS A 59 -25.26 -15.32 2.09
N GLU A 60 -26.57 -15.59 2.13
CA GLU A 60 -27.13 -16.84 2.63
C GLU A 60 -26.59 -18.02 1.81
N GLY A 61 -26.05 -19.03 2.51
CA GLY A 61 -25.45 -20.20 1.88
C GLY A 61 -24.06 -19.98 1.28
N CYS A 62 -23.44 -18.81 1.48
CA CYS A 62 -22.06 -18.57 1.08
C CYS A 62 -21.13 -19.62 1.72
N PRO A 63 -20.33 -20.38 0.94
CA PRO A 63 -19.55 -21.49 1.48
C PRO A 63 -18.45 -21.03 2.44
N LEU A 64 -18.03 -19.76 2.38
CA LEU A 64 -17.03 -19.20 3.30
C LEU A 64 -17.53 -19.14 4.74
N THR A 65 -18.83 -19.00 4.97
CA THR A 65 -19.40 -18.94 6.33
C THR A 65 -19.33 -20.27 7.07
N ASN A 66 -18.95 -21.37 6.39
CA ASN A 66 -18.65 -22.65 7.03
C ASN A 66 -17.25 -22.67 7.69
N PHE A 67 -16.39 -21.71 7.36
CA PHE A 67 -14.99 -21.65 7.81
C PHE A 67 -14.67 -20.40 8.62
N ASP A 68 -15.46 -19.34 8.47
CA ASP A 68 -15.26 -18.06 9.15
C ASP A 68 -16.61 -17.34 9.33
N LEU A 69 -16.59 -16.20 10.02
CA LEU A 69 -17.74 -15.31 10.13
C LEU A 69 -18.05 -14.63 8.78
N PRO A 70 -19.31 -14.19 8.56
CA PRO A 70 -19.67 -13.39 7.40
C PRO A 70 -18.73 -12.20 7.23
N CYS A 71 -18.37 -11.85 5.99
CA CYS A 71 -17.46 -10.75 5.69
C CYS A 71 -17.94 -9.38 6.22
N SER A 72 -19.23 -9.24 6.54
CA SER A 72 -19.81 -8.06 7.19
C SER A 72 -19.42 -7.93 8.67
N GLU A 73 -19.01 -9.02 9.31
CA GLU A 73 -18.60 -9.02 10.70
C GLU A 73 -17.21 -8.41 10.87
N ALA A 74 -17.07 -7.53 11.86
CA ALA A 74 -15.87 -6.73 12.09
C ALA A 74 -14.60 -7.56 12.39
N ILE A 75 -14.79 -8.80 12.87
CA ILE A 75 -13.70 -9.71 13.25
C ILE A 75 -13.57 -10.92 12.31
N SER A 76 -14.29 -10.93 11.18
CA SER A 76 -14.03 -11.91 10.12
C SER A 76 -12.61 -11.72 9.55
N THR A 77 -12.01 -12.78 9.02
CA THR A 77 -10.67 -12.74 8.41
C THR A 77 -10.60 -11.72 7.28
N TYR A 78 -11.66 -11.61 6.47
CA TYR A 78 -11.73 -10.59 5.41
C TYR A 78 -11.74 -9.17 5.97
N SER A 79 -12.60 -8.88 6.96
CA SER A 79 -12.63 -7.55 7.61
C SER A 79 -11.30 -7.20 8.27
N LEU A 80 -10.66 -8.17 8.94
CA LEU A 80 -9.34 -8.00 9.54
C LEU A 80 -8.28 -7.73 8.47
N PHE A 81 -8.29 -8.48 7.36
CA PHE A 81 -7.40 -8.26 6.23
C PHE A 81 -7.53 -6.84 5.67
N CYS A 82 -8.75 -6.39 5.36
CA CYS A 82 -8.98 -5.03 4.84
C CYS A 82 -8.58 -3.96 5.87
N GLY A 83 -8.90 -4.18 7.15
CA GLY A 83 -8.52 -3.29 8.24
C GLY A 83 -7.00 -3.16 8.39
N ASP A 84 -6.28 -4.26 8.36
CA ASP A 84 -4.82 -4.29 8.50
C ASP A 84 -4.11 -3.75 7.27
N LEU A 85 -4.64 -4.00 6.07
CA LEU A 85 -4.14 -3.39 4.83
C LEU A 85 -4.24 -1.86 4.87
N LYS A 86 -5.38 -1.33 5.34
CA LYS A 86 -5.56 0.12 5.53
C LYS A 86 -4.58 0.69 6.54
N LYS A 87 -4.37 0.00 7.67
CA LYS A 87 -3.36 0.41 8.68
C LYS A 87 -1.96 0.41 8.08
N LEU A 88 -1.60 -0.63 7.33
CA LEU A 88 -0.29 -0.73 6.68
C LEU A 88 -0.08 0.41 5.68
N ARG A 89 -1.11 0.74 4.89
CA ARG A 89 -1.07 1.91 3.99
C ARG A 89 -0.82 3.21 4.75
N MET A 90 -1.52 3.44 5.86
CA MET A 90 -1.30 4.64 6.70
C MET A 90 0.13 4.71 7.25
N VAL A 91 0.69 3.57 7.68
CA VAL A 91 2.08 3.50 8.11
C VAL A 91 3.04 3.85 6.97
N ALA A 92 2.79 3.36 5.76
CA ALA A 92 3.59 3.69 4.58
C ALA A 92 3.50 5.18 4.20
N GLU A 93 2.32 5.80 4.31
CA GLU A 93 2.12 7.25 4.09
C GLU A 93 2.92 8.08 5.11
N ASN A 94 2.94 7.64 6.37
CA ASN A 94 3.74 8.28 7.41
C ASN A 94 5.25 8.14 7.14
N MET A 95 5.70 6.97 6.71
CA MET A 95 7.10 6.75 6.32
C MET A 95 7.53 7.68 5.20
N LEU A 96 6.74 7.78 4.13
CA LEU A 96 7.01 8.72 3.04
C LEU A 96 7.06 10.17 3.53
N SER A 97 6.11 10.57 4.39
CA SER A 97 6.08 11.92 4.96
C SER A 97 7.35 12.26 5.76
N MET A 98 7.86 11.30 6.54
CA MET A 98 9.11 11.46 7.29
C MET A 98 10.33 11.56 6.37
N ILE A 99 10.41 10.76 5.31
CA ILE A 99 11.50 10.81 4.33
C ILE A 99 11.54 12.16 3.63
N LEU A 100 10.38 12.64 3.15
CA LEU A 100 10.29 13.96 2.52
C LEU A 100 10.65 15.09 3.48
N ALA A 101 10.31 14.95 4.78
CA ALA A 101 10.71 15.92 5.80
C ALA A 101 12.23 15.89 6.06
N ALA A 102 12.84 14.71 6.09
CA ALA A 102 14.28 14.54 6.22
C ALA A 102 15.04 15.15 5.03
N GLY A 103 14.60 14.88 3.79
CA GLY A 103 15.20 15.49 2.58
C GLY A 103 15.17 17.02 2.62
N ARG A 104 14.02 17.62 2.95
CA ARG A 104 13.91 19.09 3.12
C ARG A 104 14.80 19.62 4.25
N TYR A 105 15.00 18.86 5.31
CA TYR A 105 15.88 19.26 6.41
C TYR A 105 17.34 19.28 5.97
N GLU A 106 17.78 18.30 5.19
CA GLU A 106 19.14 18.23 4.63
C GLU A 106 19.41 19.35 3.62
N GLU A 107 18.48 19.62 2.70
CA GLU A 107 18.58 20.71 1.72
C GLU A 107 18.73 22.08 2.41
N ARG A 108 17.92 22.34 3.43
CA ARG A 108 18.00 23.57 4.22
C ARG A 108 19.32 23.66 4.96
N ARG A 109 19.74 22.58 5.61
CA ARG A 109 21.02 22.53 6.33
C ARG A 109 22.16 22.87 5.39
N ASN A 110 22.20 22.29 4.20
CA ASN A 110 23.26 22.55 3.22
C ASN A 110 23.22 24.00 2.69
N SER A 111 22.02 24.60 2.57
CA SER A 111 21.87 26.00 2.12
C SER A 111 22.39 27.02 3.13
N PHE A 112 22.45 26.70 4.44
CA PHE A 112 23.00 27.60 5.46
C PHE A 112 24.54 27.57 5.56
N PHE A 113 25.20 26.60 4.91
CA PHE A 113 26.66 26.47 4.89
C PHE A 113 27.29 26.95 3.57
N VAL A 114 26.50 27.54 2.66
CA VAL A 114 26.96 28.22 1.43
C VAL A 114 26.88 29.73 1.64
#